data_AF-A0A140FWH1-F1
#
_entry.id   AF-A0A140FWH1-F1
#
_cell.length_a   1.000
_cell.length_b   1.000
_cell.length_c   1.000
_cell.angle_alpha   90.00
_cell.angle_beta   90.00
_cell.angle_gamma   90.00
#
_symmetry.space_group_name_H-M   'P 1'
#
loop_
_entity.id
_entity.type
_entity.pdbx_description
1 polymer ?
#
loop_
_entity_poly.entity_id
_entity_poly.type
_entity_poly.pdbx_seq_one_letter_code
_entity_poly.pdbx_strand_id
1 'polypeptide(L)' 'MNHLFSGQTLCSDSPQDIFWLDTLYKAANLEPTFSLKPLEGFVGRAEASEILRHLPTTKHHRALSDATALMEACAALISC' A
#
# COMPACT_ATOMS: atom_id res chain seq x y z
N MET A 1 8.62 19.84 0.34
CA MET A 1 8.21 18.42 0.26
C MET A 1 7.20 18.28 -0.88
N ASN A 2 7.12 17.13 -1.55
CA ASN A 2 6.05 16.91 -2.54
C ASN A 2 4.69 16.79 -1.81
N HIS A 3 3.69 17.57 -2.25
CA HIS A 3 2.34 17.59 -1.66
C HIS A 3 1.33 16.71 -2.41
N LEU A 4 1.79 15.92 -3.39
CA LEU A 4 0.95 15.09 -4.25
C LEU A 4 -0.07 14.22 -3.46
N PHE A 5 0.32 13.71 -2.30
CA PHE A 5 -0.51 12.83 -1.47
C PHE A 5 -1.06 13.49 -0.20
N SER A 6 -0.94 14.80 -0.04
CA SER A 6 -1.35 15.49 1.19
C SER A 6 -2.83 15.22 1.53
N GLY A 7 -3.09 14.79 2.76
CA GLY A 7 -4.42 14.40 3.25
C GLY A 7 -4.92 13.03 2.79
N GLN A 8 -4.18 12.33 1.93
CA GLN A 8 -4.60 11.01 1.43
C GLN A 8 -4.21 9.89 2.40
N THR A 9 -4.94 8.78 2.31
CA THR A 9 -4.59 7.51 2.94
C THR A 9 -4.19 6.53 1.85
N LEU A 10 -2.91 6.17 1.81
CA LEU A 10 -2.34 5.25 0.84
C LEU A 10 -2.46 3.80 1.35
N CYS A 11 -2.45 2.86 0.42
CA CYS A 11 -2.52 1.42 0.67
C CYS A 11 -1.19 0.73 0.33
N SER A 12 -0.80 -0.25 1.13
CA SER A 12 0.29 -1.18 0.84
C SER A 12 -0.13 -2.62 1.16
N ASP A 13 0.37 -3.59 0.39
CA ASP A 13 0.27 -5.03 0.64
C ASP A 13 1.39 -5.53 1.60
N SER A 14 2.25 -4.64 2.05
CA SER A 14 3.47 -4.94 2.81
C SER A 14 3.49 -4.18 4.13
N PRO A 15 3.40 -4.86 5.29
CA PRO A 15 3.53 -4.18 6.59
C PRO A 15 4.92 -3.56 6.79
N GLN A 16 5.94 -4.01 6.05
CA GLN A 16 7.29 -3.44 6.08
C GLN A 16 7.31 -2.02 5.54
N ASP A 17 6.46 -1.68 4.56
CA ASP A 17 6.43 -0.35 3.96
C ASP A 17 6.02 0.70 4.98
N ILE A 18 5.04 0.36 5.83
CA ILE A 18 4.55 1.22 6.92
C ILE A 18 5.66 1.47 7.93
N PHE A 19 6.34 0.41 8.36
CA PHE A 19 7.45 0.51 9.30
C PHE A 19 8.59 1.38 8.77
N TRP A 20 9.02 1.13 7.53
CA TRP A 20 10.14 1.86 6.94
C TRP A 20 9.79 3.31 6.66
N LEU A 21 8.56 3.60 6.20
CA LEU A 21 8.12 4.96 5.97
C LEU A 21 8.13 5.77 7.27
N ASP A 22 7.54 5.24 8.35
CA ASP A 22 7.54 5.88 9.67
C ASP A 22 8.98 6.11 10.18
N THR A 23 9.84 5.09 10.06
CA THR A 23 11.25 5.17 10.48
C THR A 23 12.02 6.25 9.71
N LEU A 24 11.84 6.33 8.39
CA LEU A 24 12.54 7.28 7.53
C LEU A 24 12.07 8.72 7.76
N TYR A 25 10.76 8.95 7.94
CA TYR A 25 10.22 10.27 8.28
C TYR A 25 10.74 10.74 9.64
N LYS A 26 10.74 9.87 10.65
CA LYS A 26 11.33 10.15 11.96
C LYS A 26 12.81 10.48 11.88
N ALA A 27 13.58 9.68 11.15
CA ALA A 27 15.02 9.92 10.96
C ALA A 27 15.32 11.25 10.26
N ALA A 28 14.43 11.69 9.36
CA ALA A 28 14.52 12.97 8.68
C ALA A 28 13.98 14.15 9.51
N ASN A 29 13.39 13.91 10.68
CA ASN A 29 12.68 14.90 11.49
C ASN A 29 11.57 15.62 10.69
N LEU A 30 10.79 14.84 9.94
CA LEU A 30 9.69 15.31 9.10
C LEU A 30 8.38 14.67 9.52
N GLU A 31 7.31 15.45 9.49
CA GLU A 31 5.95 14.93 9.66
C GLU A 31 5.35 14.56 8.28
N PRO A 32 4.86 13.32 8.10
CA PRO A 32 4.19 12.94 6.85
C PRO A 32 2.85 13.69 6.72
N THR A 33 2.57 14.17 5.51
CA THR A 33 1.29 14.85 5.19
C THR A 33 0.21 13.88 4.74
N PHE A 34 0.50 12.59 4.74
CA PHE A 34 -0.38 11.50 4.32
C PHE A 34 -0.26 10.35 5.31
N SER A 35 -1.18 9.39 5.25
CA SER A 35 -1.10 8.16 6.02
C SER A 35 -0.94 6.95 5.11
N LEU A 36 -0.31 5.90 5.61
CA LEU A 36 -0.18 4.61 4.94
C LEU A 36 -0.82 3.54 5.83
N LYS A 37 -1.72 2.74 5.26
CA LYS A 37 -2.38 1.63 5.96
C LYS A 37 -2.17 0.32 5.18
N PRO A 38 -2.17 -0.83 5.87
CA PRO A 38 -2.11 -2.11 5.19
C PRO A 38 -3.46 -2.37 4.50
N LEU A 39 -3.47 -3.24 3.48
CA LEU A 39 -4.66 -3.58 2.71
C LEU A 39 -5.85 -4.00 3.61
N GLU A 40 -5.60 -4.80 4.65
CA GLU A 40 -6.59 -5.24 5.63
C GLU A 40 -7.26 -4.07 6.35
N GLY A 41 -6.57 -2.94 6.48
CA GLY A 41 -7.10 -1.72 7.08
C GLY A 41 -8.13 -0.99 6.21
N PHE A 42 -8.26 -1.37 4.93
CA PHE A 42 -9.26 -0.84 4.01
C PHE A 42 -10.41 -1.81 3.78
N VAL A 43 -10.09 -3.09 3.51
CA VAL A 43 -11.08 -4.07 3.05
C VAL A 43 -11.43 -5.14 4.09
N GLY A 44 -10.72 -5.21 5.21
CA GLY A 44 -10.83 -6.31 6.16
C GLY A 44 -9.89 -7.48 5.83
N ARG A 45 -9.72 -8.41 6.77
CA ARG A 45 -8.73 -9.49 6.65
C ARG A 45 -9.11 -10.55 5.62
N ALA A 46 -10.41 -10.88 5.49
CA ALA A 46 -10.87 -11.93 4.60
C ALA A 46 -10.69 -11.50 3.13
N GLU A 47 -11.18 -10.30 2.82
CA GLU A 47 -11.11 -9.69 1.50
C GLU A 47 -9.65 -9.40 1.09
N ALA A 48 -8.83 -8.91 2.02
CA ALA A 48 -7.41 -8.73 1.77
C ALA A 48 -6.72 -10.06 1.42
N SER A 49 -7.04 -11.15 2.12
CA SER A 49 -6.47 -12.47 1.82
C SER A 49 -6.82 -12.93 0.40
N GLU A 50 -8.04 -12.69 -0.05
CA GLU A 50 -8.46 -13.00 -1.43
C GLU A 50 -7.74 -12.12 -2.44
N ILE A 51 -7.61 -10.81 -2.21
CA ILE A 51 -6.85 -9.91 -3.10
C ILE A 51 -5.39 -10.35 -3.21
N LEU A 52 -4.73 -10.65 -2.08
CA LEU A 52 -3.33 -11.07 -2.06
C LEU A 52 -3.10 -12.38 -2.82
N ARG A 53 -4.08 -13.29 -2.86
CA ARG A 53 -4.01 -14.53 -3.66
C ARG A 53 -4.02 -14.28 -5.17
N HIS A 54 -4.54 -13.13 -5.63
CA HIS A 54 -4.58 -12.76 -7.04
C HIS A 54 -3.32 -12.00 -7.50
N LEU A 55 -2.43 -11.64 -6.57
CA LEU A 55 -1.17 -11.01 -6.93
C LEU A 55 -0.25 -11.98 -7.69
N PRO A 56 0.58 -11.48 -8.63
CA PRO A 56 1.58 -12.29 -9.30
C PRO A 56 2.51 -12.96 -8.29
N THR A 57 2.73 -14.27 -8.46
CA THR A 57 3.67 -15.03 -7.61
C THR A 57 5.12 -14.62 -7.81
N THR A 58 5.43 -14.03 -8.97
CA THR A 58 6.76 -13.50 -9.29
C THR A 58 6.77 -12.00 -9.03
N LYS A 59 7.46 -11.57 -7.96
CA LYS A 59 7.67 -10.14 -7.71
C LYS A 59 8.76 -9.63 -8.63
N HIS A 60 8.48 -8.57 -9.38
CA HIS A 60 9.50 -7.91 -10.22
C HIS A 60 10.41 -6.98 -9.41
N HIS A 61 10.17 -6.84 -8.10
CA HIS A 61 10.90 -5.97 -7.18
C HIS A 61 10.99 -4.53 -7.71
N ARG A 62 9.91 -4.07 -8.34
CA ARG A 62 9.78 -2.71 -8.88
C ARG A 62 8.52 -2.12 -8.29
N ALA A 63 8.70 -1.13 -7.42
CA ALA A 63 7.60 -0.50 -6.66
C ALA A 63 6.40 -0.11 -7.52
N LEU A 64 6.63 0.47 -8.71
CA LEU A 64 5.53 0.82 -9.63
C LEU A 64 4.78 -0.43 -10.13
N SER A 65 5.51 -1.45 -10.57
CA SER A 65 4.90 -2.70 -11.07
C SER A 65 4.11 -3.41 -9.97
N ASP A 66 4.67 -3.46 -8.76
CA ASP A 66 4.06 -4.11 -7.61
C ASP A 66 2.78 -3.35 -7.18
N ALA A 67 2.84 -2.01 -7.14
CA ALA A 67 1.67 -1.17 -6.85
C ALA A 67 0.58 -1.26 -7.93
N THR A 68 0.95 -1.33 -9.21
CA THR A 68 0.00 -1.52 -10.31
C THR A 68 -0.71 -2.87 -10.20
N ALA A 69 0.02 -3.95 -9.94
CA ALA A 69 -0.57 -5.28 -9.76
C ALA A 69 -1.55 -5.31 -8.57
N LEU A 70 -1.22 -4.64 -7.47
CA LEU A 70 -2.13 -4.50 -6.33
C LEU A 70 -3.39 -3.71 -6.70
N MET A 71 -3.25 -2.60 -7.41
CA MET A 71 -4.39 -1.81 -7.87
C MET A 71 -5.32 -2.64 -8.77
N GLU A 72 -4.76 -3.41 -9.71
CA GLU A 72 -5.52 -4.28 -10.61
C GLU A 72 -6.25 -5.40 -9.85
N ALA A 73 -5.58 -6.05 -8.89
CA ALA A 73 -6.19 -7.08 -8.05
C ALA A 73 -7.34 -6.52 -7.19
N CYS A 74 -7.16 -5.34 -6.60
CA CYS A 74 -8.22 -4.63 -5.90
C CYS A 74 -9.40 -4.30 -6.83
N ALA A 75 -9.14 -3.76 -8.02
CA ALA A 75 -10.20 -3.40 -8.97
C ALA A 75 -11.01 -4.61 -9.43
N ALA A 76 -10.37 -5.77 -9.61
CA ALA A 76 -11.06 -7.00 -10.02
C ALA A 76 -12.01 -7.56 -8.94
N LEU A 77 -11.73 -7.31 -7.67
CA LEU A 77 -12.47 -7.90 -6.54
C LEU A 77 -13.44 -6.94 -5.85
N ILE A 78 -13.20 -5.63 -5.94
CA ILE A 78 -14.04 -4.59 -5.30
C ILE A 78 -15.17 -4.12 -6.23
N SER A 79 -15.10 -4.37 -7.55
CA SER A 79 -16.08 -3.89 -8.54
C SER A 79 -17.36 -4.76 -8.69
N CYS A 80 -17.79 -5.45 -7.63
CA CYS A 80 -19.04 -6.24 -7.59
C CYS A 80 -20.10 -5.60 -6.69
#